data_AF-A0A2D7S3K9-F1
#
_entry.id   AF-A0A2D7S3K9-F1
#
_cell.length_a   1.000
_cell.length_b   1.000
_cell.length_c   1.000
_cell.angle_alpha   90.00
_cell.angle_beta   90.00
_cell.angle_gamma   90.00
#
_symmetry.space_group_name_H-M   'P 1'
#
loop_
_entity.id
_entity.type
_entity.pdbx_description
1 polymer ?
#
loop_
_entity_poly.entity_id
_entity_poly.type
_entity_poly.pdbx_seq_one_letter_code
_entity_poly.pdbx_strand_id
1 'polypeptide(L)' 'MDKKKYRRKKKLNSAYKSILAIKNSVPKIIFRAKNLVVTLKNKNQLEKWLDLYPEGTYTINN' A
#
# COMPACT_ATOMS: atom_id res chain seq x y z
N MET A 1 -13.60 39.82 -10.87
CA MET A 1 -13.79 38.48 -11.46
C MET A 1 -13.14 37.40 -10.59
N ASP A 2 -13.95 36.45 -10.13
CA ASP A 2 -13.65 35.43 -9.14
C ASP A 2 -12.45 34.52 -9.45
N LYS A 3 -11.29 34.85 -8.88
CA LYS A 3 -10.13 33.95 -8.75
C LYS A 3 -10.42 32.68 -7.92
N LYS A 4 -11.61 32.55 -7.31
CA LYS A 4 -12.01 31.41 -6.48
C LYS A 4 -12.17 30.10 -7.29
N LYS A 5 -12.56 30.17 -8.56
CA LYS A 5 -12.91 28.97 -9.37
C LYS A 5 -11.70 28.06 -9.65
N TYR A 6 -10.50 28.61 -9.82
CA TYR A 6 -9.27 27.87 -10.15
C TYR A 6 -8.52 27.30 -8.94
N ARG A 7 -8.75 27.81 -7.73
CA ARG A 7 -8.09 27.33 -6.50
C ARG A 7 -8.50 25.89 -6.13
N ARG A 8 -9.75 25.47 -6.43
CA ARG A 8 -10.25 24.11 -6.11
C ARG A 8 -9.55 23.00 -6.91
N LYS A 9 -9.34 23.19 -8.23
CA LYS A 9 -8.66 22.19 -9.09
C LYS A 9 -7.23 21.89 -8.62
N LYS A 10 -6.46 22.92 -8.24
CA LYS A 10 -5.08 22.74 -7.74
C LYS A 10 -5.03 21.99 -6.41
N LYS A 11 -5.99 22.25 -5.51
CA LYS A 11 -6.12 21.53 -4.22
C LYS A 11 -6.50 20.06 -4.41
N LEU A 12 -7.40 19.75 -5.34
CA LEU A 12 -7.77 18.37 -5.67
C LEU A 12 -6.57 17.57 -6.19
N ASN A 13 -5.77 18.15 -7.09
CA ASN A 13 -4.55 17.49 -7.58
C ASN A 13 -3.52 17.25 -6.46
N SER A 14 -3.38 18.20 -5.53
CA SER A 14 -2.50 18.01 -4.37
C SER A 14 -2.99 16.88 -3.47
N ALA A 15 -4.28 16.85 -3.14
CA ALA A 15 -4.87 15.81 -2.32
C ALA A 15 -4.76 14.43 -2.98
N TYR A 16 -5.02 14.35 -4.29
CA TYR A 16 -4.86 13.11 -5.05
C TYR A 16 -3.41 12.60 -5.01
N LYS A 17 -2.43 13.50 -5.20
CA LYS A 17 -1.00 13.15 -5.08
C LYS A 17 -0.65 12.62 -3.69
N SER A 18 -1.17 13.25 -2.63
CA SER A 18 -0.97 12.77 -1.25
C SER A 18 -1.59 11.39 -1.02
N ILE A 19 -2.81 11.15 -1.51
CA ILE A 19 -3.47 9.84 -1.42
C ILE A 19 -2.66 8.78 -2.18
N LEU A 20 -2.16 9.11 -3.37
CA LEU A 20 -1.36 8.18 -4.17
C LEU A 20 -0.03 7.84 -3.50
N ALA A 21 0.62 8.84 -2.88
CA ALA A 21 1.84 8.64 -2.11
C ALA A 21 1.60 7.72 -0.90
N ILE A 22 0.49 7.91 -0.19
CA ILE A 22 0.08 7.05 0.93
C ILE A 22 -0.16 5.62 0.43
N LYS A 23 -0.93 5.44 -0.64
CA LYS A 23 -1.19 4.10 -1.22
C LYS A 23 0.09 3.39 -1.65
N ASN A 24 1.08 4.14 -2.13
CA ASN A 24 2.39 3.59 -2.51
C ASN A 24 3.30 3.29 -1.30
N SER A 25 3.12 3.98 -0.17
CA SER A 25 3.92 3.75 1.04
C SER A 25 3.38 2.59 1.89
N VAL A 26 2.09 2.28 1.77
CA VAL A 26 1.46 1.19 2.53
C VAL A 26 1.94 -0.16 1.97
N PRO A 27 2.30 -1.12 2.83
CA PRO A 27 2.69 -2.45 2.37
C PRO A 27 1.53 -3.13 1.65
N LYS A 28 1.79 -3.58 0.43
CA LYS A 28 0.82 -4.28 -0.43
C LYS A 28 0.48 -5.67 0.09
N ILE A 29 1.42 -6.32 0.75
CA ILE A 29 1.25 -7.68 1.24
C ILE A 29 1.79 -7.74 2.67
N ILE A 30 0.98 -8.26 3.59
CA ILE A 30 1.37 -8.51 4.97
C ILE A 30 1.31 -10.02 5.19
N PHE A 31 2.46 -10.63 5.45
CA PHE A 31 2.60 -12.03 5.80
C PHE A 31 2.73 -12.17 7.31
N ARG A 32 2.05 -13.14 7.90
CA ARG A 32 2.03 -13.43 9.33
C ARG A 32 2.33 -14.90 9.56
N ALA A 33 3.34 -15.17 10.36
CA ALA A 33 3.60 -16.50 10.92
C ALA A 33 3.57 -16.42 12.45
N LYS A 34 3.69 -17.58 13.11
CA LYS A 34 3.49 -17.75 14.56
C LYS A 34 4.18 -16.68 15.43
N ASN A 35 5.40 -16.30 15.08
CA ASN A 35 6.21 -15.34 15.85
C ASN A 35 6.72 -14.14 15.03
N LEU A 36 6.22 -13.95 13.80
CA LEU A 36 6.77 -12.92 12.89
C LEU A 36 5.72 -12.33 11.98
N VAL A 37 5.91 -11.05 11.66
CA VAL A 37 5.10 -10.30 10.69
C VAL A 37 6.04 -9.65 9.70
N VAL A 38 5.82 -9.87 8.41
CA VAL A 38 6.68 -9.37 7.34
C VAL A 38 5.83 -8.65 6.31
N THR A 39 6.27 -7.45 5.96
CA THR A 39 5.67 -6.68 4.87
C THR A 39 6.41 -6.96 3.56
N LEU A 40 5.68 -7.45 2.56
CA LEU A 40 6.24 -7.85 1.26
C LEU A 40 5.80 -6.87 0.17
N LYS A 41 6.69 -6.66 -0.80
CA LYS A 41 6.47 -5.72 -1.91
C LYS A 41 5.90 -6.39 -3.16
N ASN A 42 6.19 -7.68 -3.35
CA ASN A 42 5.81 -8.43 -4.54
C ASN A 42 5.40 -9.87 -4.22
N LYS A 43 4.78 -10.55 -5.20
CA LYS A 43 4.28 -11.92 -5.06
C LYS A 43 5.41 -12.97 -4.99
N ASN A 44 6.50 -12.79 -5.71
CA ASN A 44 7.64 -13.73 -5.64
C ASN A 44 8.26 -13.80 -4.24
N GLN A 45 8.25 -12.69 -3.49
CA GLN A 45 8.63 -12.70 -2.08
C GLN A 45 7.64 -13.52 -1.27
N LEU A 46 6.33 -13.35 -1.50
CA LEU A 46 5.30 -14.09 -0.80
C LEU A 46 5.43 -15.61 -1.01
N GLU A 47 5.67 -16.06 -2.25
CA GLU A 47 5.89 -17.48 -2.56
C GLU A 47 7.03 -18.06 -1.72
N LYS A 48 8.18 -17.39 -1.66
CA LYS A 48 9.31 -17.81 -0.81
C LYS A 48 8.94 -17.89 0.67
N TRP A 49 8.14 -16.95 1.17
CA TRP A 49 7.70 -16.95 2.57
C TRP A 49 6.69 -18.06 2.87
N LEU A 50 5.82 -18.40 1.90
CA LEU A 50 4.90 -19.54 2.00
C LEU A 50 5.67 -20.87 1.98
N ASP A 51 6.71 -20.99 1.17
CA ASP A 51 7.57 -22.19 1.12
C ASP A 51 8.31 -22.39 2.44
N LEU A 52 8.82 -21.31 3.05
CA LEU A 52 9.55 -21.35 4.32
C LEU A 52 8.63 -21.53 5.54
N TYR A 53 7.42 -20.98 5.49
CA TYR A 53 6.44 -20.99 6.57
C TYR A 53 5.08 -21.42 6.01
N PRO A 54 4.86 -22.73 5.84
CA PRO A 54 3.64 -23.26 5.21
C PRO A 54 2.36 -22.95 5.99
N GLU A 55 2.46 -22.77 7.30
CA GLU A 55 1.35 -22.36 8.18
C GLU A 55 1.12 -20.84 8.20
N GLY A 56 1.92 -20.09 7.44
CA GLY A 56 1.83 -18.65 7.39
C GLY A 56 0.62 -18.17 6.62
N THR A 57 0.00 -17.10 7.12
CA THR A 57 -1.15 -16.46 6.48
C THR A 57 -0.74 -15.13 5.88
N TYR A 58 -1.43 -14.68 4.84
CA TYR A 58 -1.14 -13.40 4.23
C TYR A 58 -2.40 -12.61 3.90
N THR A 59 -2.24 -11.29 3.83
CA THR A 59 -3.26 -10.35 3.41
C THR A 59 -2.69 -9.46 2.32
N ILE A 60 -3.41 -9.30 1.22
CA ILE A 60 -3.04 -8.39 0.13
C ILE A 60 -3.94 -7.15 0.21
N ASN A 61 -3.34 -5.99 0.41
CA ASN A 61 -4.01 -4.70 0.38
C ASN A 61 -4.02 -4.19 -1.08
N ASN A 62 -5.21 -4.01 -1.64
CA ASN A 62 -5.44 -3.44 -2.99
C ASN A 62 -5.61 -1.90 -2.96
#